data_AF-B0BMV3-F1
#
_entry.id   AF-B0BMV3-F1
#
_cell.length_a   1.000
_cell.length_b   1.000
_cell.length_c   1.000
_cell.angle_alpha   90.00
_cell.angle_beta   90.00
_cell.angle_gamma   90.00
#
_symmetry.space_group_name_H-M   'P 1'
#
loop_
_entity.id
_entity.type
_entity.pdbx_description
1 polymer ?
#
loop_
_entity_poly.entity_id
_entity_poly.type
_entity_poly.pdbx_seq_one_letter_code
_entity_poly.pdbx_strand_id
1 'polypeptide(L)'
;MELALSQPSFFGTLLMLVVSNLLLWEKAASIPACMVEDGGCWDPLREAFNSATQRAETLRNLSDQLYVEFFQNQFSSRQFADLSSQLIRKDETVLKAGTYCHSNRAKPKSRGVNIDIEEYLKMSINFVGSWISPLFHLVIELSAMEGVPETILSKAKDLEDNNRQLLDDLRWILTKVFPTAEIKEEFPSWDYLSFLKSSNKNHKFLAIFNLSSCLDYDTKYTIHYLKILNCLITGKDC
;
A
#
# COMPACT_ATOMS: atom_id res chain seq x y z
N MET A 1 2.09 -8.30 -72.53
CA MET A 1 3.31 -7.79 -71.88
C MET A 1 2.93 -6.46 -71.25
N GLU A 2 3.12 -6.39 -69.94
CA GLU A 2 3.17 -5.22 -69.05
C GLU A 2 1.89 -4.41 -68.70
N LEU A 3 1.80 -4.19 -67.39
CA LEU A 3 0.81 -3.48 -66.58
C LEU A 3 1.16 -2.00 -66.44
N ALA A 4 0.16 -1.16 -66.10
CA ALA A 4 0.19 -0.05 -65.12
C ALA A 4 -0.87 1.01 -65.49
N LEU A 5 -1.54 1.75 -64.60
CA LEU A 5 -1.59 1.80 -63.14
C LEU A 5 -2.86 2.59 -62.81
N SER A 6 -3.76 2.02 -62.01
CA SER A 6 -4.87 2.74 -61.40
C SER A 6 -4.36 3.60 -60.24
N GLN A 7 -4.60 4.91 -60.27
CA GLN A 7 -4.55 5.77 -59.08
C GLN A 7 -5.98 6.07 -58.62
N PRO A 8 -6.32 5.80 -57.36
CA PRO A 8 -7.17 6.68 -56.59
C PRO A 8 -6.31 7.48 -55.61
N SER A 9 -6.59 8.76 -55.58
CA SER A 9 -6.15 9.77 -54.62
C SER A 9 -6.26 9.27 -53.16
N PHE A 10 -5.10 9.01 -52.54
CA PHE A 10 -4.94 8.79 -51.10
C PHE A 10 -4.10 9.93 -50.52
N PHE A 11 -4.66 11.13 -50.42
CA PHE A 11 -4.05 12.26 -49.70
C PHE A 11 -5.01 12.91 -48.69
N GLY A 12 -6.08 12.21 -48.29
CA GLY A 12 -7.07 12.72 -47.34
C GLY A 12 -6.93 12.23 -45.90
N THR A 13 -6.16 11.17 -45.64
CA THR A 13 -6.20 10.47 -44.34
C THR A 13 -4.95 10.61 -43.48
N LEU A 14 -3.85 11.17 -43.98
CA LEU A 14 -2.61 11.31 -43.20
C LEU A 14 -2.55 12.61 -42.36
N LEU A 15 -3.45 13.57 -42.58
CA LEU A 15 -3.43 14.82 -41.81
C LEU A 15 -4.20 14.76 -40.49
N MET A 16 -5.12 13.80 -40.32
CA MET A 16 -5.97 13.72 -39.12
C MET A 16 -5.28 13.04 -37.93
N LEU A 17 -4.21 12.28 -38.15
CA LEU A 17 -3.47 11.62 -37.07
C LEU A 17 -2.51 12.54 -36.32
N VAL A 18 -2.09 13.65 -36.94
CA VAL A 18 -1.17 14.62 -36.31
C VAL A 18 -1.94 15.56 -35.36
N VAL A 19 -3.21 15.86 -35.66
CA VAL A 19 -4.05 16.74 -34.83
C VAL A 19 -4.59 16.01 -33.59
N SER A 20 -4.82 14.69 -33.67
CA SER A 20 -5.26 13.91 -32.49
C SER A 20 -4.20 13.80 -31.39
N ASN A 21 -2.90 13.81 -31.74
CA ASN A 21 -1.82 13.83 -30.75
C ASN A 21 -1.63 15.21 -30.10
N LEU A 22 -2.05 16.30 -30.75
CA LEU A 22 -2.06 17.64 -30.16
C LEU A 22 -3.22 17.83 -29.17
N LEU A 23 -4.37 17.18 -29.42
CA LEU A 23 -5.56 17.26 -28.56
C LEU A 23 -5.51 16.31 -27.35
N LEU A 24 -4.62 15.32 -27.35
CA LEU A 24 -4.42 14.39 -26.22
C LEU A 24 -3.63 15.00 -25.04
N TRP A 25 -3.20 16.26 -25.14
CA TRP A 25 -2.57 17.02 -24.05
C TRP A 25 -3.52 17.82 -23.18
N GLU A 26 -4.84 17.75 -23.39
CA GLU A 26 -5.83 18.40 -22.51
C GLU A 26 -5.88 17.85 -21.08
N LYS A 27 -5.09 16.83 -20.73
CA LYS A 27 -4.86 16.40 -19.34
C LYS A 27 -3.50 16.78 -18.76
N ALA A 28 -2.72 17.63 -19.42
CA ALA A 28 -1.73 18.43 -18.73
C ALA A 28 -2.50 19.53 -17.98
N ALA A 29 -3.12 19.18 -16.85
CA ALA A 29 -3.70 20.16 -15.94
C ALA A 29 -2.58 21.15 -15.59
N SER A 30 -2.64 22.34 -16.20
CA SER A 30 -1.79 23.45 -15.80
C SER A 30 -2.09 23.71 -14.33
N ILE A 31 -1.11 23.47 -13.47
CA ILE A 31 -1.16 23.90 -12.07
C ILE A 31 -1.53 25.39 -12.09
N PRO A 32 -2.61 25.82 -11.42
CA PRO A 32 -2.99 27.22 -11.42
C PRO A 32 -1.80 28.07 -10.99
N ALA A 33 -1.46 29.08 -11.77
CA ALA A 33 -0.48 30.08 -11.36
C ALA A 33 -0.94 30.66 -10.01
N CYS A 34 -0.08 30.59 -9.01
CA CYS A 34 -0.37 31.00 -7.63
C CYS A 34 -0.99 32.41 -7.60
N MET A 35 -2.28 32.54 -7.28
CA MET A 35 -2.91 33.82 -6.97
C MET A 35 -2.94 33.93 -5.45
N VAL A 36 -2.07 34.78 -4.89
CA VAL A 36 -2.00 35.02 -3.45
C VAL A 36 -2.92 36.18 -3.10
N GLU A 37 -4.00 35.87 -2.39
CA GLU A 37 -4.59 36.68 -1.31
C GLU A 37 -5.33 35.67 -0.40
N ASP A 38 -4.79 35.43 0.79
CA ASP A 38 -5.27 34.55 1.88
C ASP A 38 -5.21 33.00 1.74
N GLY A 39 -4.83 32.43 0.59
CA GLY A 39 -4.57 30.99 0.46
C GLY A 39 -3.21 30.71 -0.15
N GLY A 40 -2.25 30.21 0.65
CA GLY A 40 -0.90 29.90 0.18
C GLY A 40 -0.89 28.98 -1.05
N CYS A 41 0.14 29.10 -1.90
CA CYS A 41 0.22 28.31 -3.14
C CYS A 41 0.15 26.80 -2.87
N TRP A 42 -0.43 26.06 -3.81
CA TRP A 42 -0.45 24.60 -3.78
C TRP A 42 0.97 24.07 -3.61
N ASP A 43 1.21 23.32 -2.54
CA ASP A 43 2.49 22.70 -2.22
C ASP A 43 2.37 21.20 -2.52
N PRO A 44 2.83 20.74 -3.70
CA PRO A 44 2.71 19.35 -4.12
C PRO A 44 3.24 18.35 -3.08
N LEU A 45 4.33 18.72 -2.41
CA LEU A 45 4.99 17.83 -1.45
C LEU A 45 4.18 17.73 -0.16
N ARG A 46 3.62 18.85 0.29
CA ARG A 46 2.68 18.87 1.42
C ARG A 46 1.44 18.04 1.14
N GLU A 47 0.83 18.18 -0.04
CA GLU A 47 -0.36 17.41 -0.37
C GLU A 47 -0.07 15.91 -0.47
N ALA A 48 1.11 15.52 -0.95
CA ALA A 48 1.53 14.12 -0.93
C ALA A 48 1.68 13.57 0.50
N PHE A 49 2.27 14.34 1.43
CA PHE A 49 2.34 13.94 2.84
C PHE A 49 0.97 13.88 3.51
N ASN A 50 0.08 14.83 3.22
CA ASN A 50 -1.31 14.82 3.70
C ASN A 50 -2.03 13.55 3.21
N SER A 51 -1.92 13.25 1.91
CA SER A 51 -2.54 12.07 1.30
C SER A 51 -1.98 10.78 1.90
N ALA A 52 -0.66 10.65 1.99
CA ALA A 52 0.00 9.50 2.61
C ALA A 52 -0.44 9.30 4.06
N THR A 53 -0.52 10.38 4.84
CA THR A 53 -0.97 10.33 6.25
C THR A 53 -2.43 9.88 6.35
N GLN A 54 -3.32 10.46 5.54
CA GLN A 54 -4.74 10.07 5.51
C GLN A 54 -4.92 8.60 5.12
N ARG A 55 -4.13 8.10 4.16
CA ARG A 55 -4.15 6.67 3.77
C ARG A 55 -3.64 5.78 4.87
N ALA A 56 -2.56 6.16 5.56
CA ALA A 56 -2.04 5.41 6.69
C ALA A 56 -3.07 5.34 7.85
N GLU A 57 -3.78 6.43 8.12
CA GLU A 57 -4.89 6.45 9.09
C GLU A 57 -6.07 5.57 8.65
N THR A 58 -6.39 5.59 7.35
CA THR A 58 -7.42 4.72 6.78
C THR A 58 -7.03 3.24 6.91
N LEU A 59 -5.78 2.88 6.60
CA LEU A 59 -5.25 1.53 6.78
C LEU A 59 -5.32 1.06 8.22
N ARG A 60 -4.96 1.93 9.18
CA ARG A 60 -5.09 1.62 10.61
C ARG A 60 -6.54 1.35 10.98
N ASN A 61 -7.46 2.24 10.60
CA ASN A 61 -8.88 2.10 10.92
C ASN A 61 -9.47 0.82 10.30
N LEU A 62 -9.14 0.52 9.05
CA LEU A 62 -9.56 -0.71 8.38
C LEU A 62 -8.97 -1.96 9.04
N SER A 63 -7.70 -1.91 9.46
CA SER A 63 -7.04 -3.01 10.16
C SER A 63 -7.71 -3.29 11.51
N ASP A 64 -7.99 -2.24 12.29
CA ASP A 64 -8.69 -2.34 13.57
C ASP A 64 -10.10 -2.91 13.38
N GLN A 65 -10.85 -2.42 12.40
CA GLN A 65 -12.20 -2.91 12.10
C GLN A 65 -12.19 -4.37 11.64
N LEU A 66 -11.27 -4.74 10.74
CA LEU A 66 -11.15 -6.10 10.23
C LEU A 66 -10.72 -7.06 11.33
N TYR A 67 -9.79 -6.65 12.21
CA TYR A 67 -9.42 -7.41 13.40
C TYR A 67 -10.64 -7.68 14.28
N VAL A 68 -11.39 -6.63 14.67
CA VAL A 68 -12.60 -6.78 15.48
C VAL A 68 -13.62 -7.70 14.80
N GLU A 69 -13.84 -7.54 13.50
CA GLU A 69 -14.81 -8.35 12.77
C GLU A 69 -14.41 -9.83 12.72
N PHE A 70 -13.12 -10.14 12.58
CA PHE A 70 -12.65 -11.53 12.66
C PHE A 70 -12.95 -12.18 14.01
N PHE A 71 -12.91 -11.42 15.11
CA PHE A 71 -13.24 -11.93 16.45
C PHE A 71 -14.73 -12.10 16.68
N GLN A 72 -15.57 -11.30 16.04
CA GLN A 72 -17.01 -11.25 16.32
C GLN A 72 -17.85 -12.04 15.31
N ASN A 73 -17.43 -12.10 14.06
CA ASN A 73 -18.23 -12.70 12.99
C ASN A 73 -18.29 -14.23 13.12
N GLN A 74 -19.46 -14.83 12.90
CA GLN A 74 -19.66 -16.29 12.96
C GLN A 74 -18.72 -17.09 12.03
N PHE A 75 -18.29 -16.50 10.92
CA PHE A 75 -17.35 -17.09 9.97
C PHE A 75 -16.01 -17.48 10.60
N SER A 76 -15.51 -16.65 11.54
CA SER A 76 -14.12 -16.69 12.03
C SER A 76 -13.98 -16.69 13.54
N SER A 77 -15.00 -16.25 14.29
CA SER A 77 -14.92 -16.00 15.74
C SER A 77 -14.46 -17.20 16.55
N ARG A 78 -14.91 -18.41 16.20
CA ARG A 78 -14.47 -19.64 16.88
C ARG A 78 -12.99 -19.91 16.70
N GLN A 79 -12.48 -19.76 15.48
CA GLN A 79 -11.06 -19.95 15.16
C GLN A 79 -10.20 -18.90 15.86
N PHE A 80 -10.63 -17.64 15.84
CA PHE A 80 -9.93 -16.55 16.50
C PHE A 80 -9.95 -16.68 18.04
N ALA A 81 -11.04 -17.18 18.62
CA ALA A 81 -11.11 -17.46 20.06
C ALA A 81 -10.16 -18.60 20.47
N ASP A 82 -10.09 -19.67 19.66
CA ASP A 82 -9.17 -20.79 19.89
C ASP A 82 -7.70 -20.34 19.79
N LEU A 83 -7.34 -19.62 18.72
CA LEU A 83 -6.00 -19.04 18.57
C LEU A 83 -5.67 -18.09 19.72
N SER A 84 -6.62 -17.27 20.17
CA SER A 84 -6.42 -16.39 21.32
C SER A 84 -6.18 -17.17 22.62
N SER A 85 -6.89 -18.28 22.83
CA SER A 85 -6.65 -19.18 23.96
C SER A 85 -5.26 -19.81 23.91
N GLN A 86 -4.82 -20.25 22.72
CA GLN A 86 -3.50 -20.83 22.50
C GLN A 86 -2.39 -19.79 22.71
N LEU A 87 -2.60 -18.54 22.28
CA LEU A 87 -1.70 -17.43 22.54
C LEU A 87 -1.51 -17.19 24.05
N ILE A 88 -2.62 -17.17 24.82
CA ILE A 88 -2.58 -17.02 26.29
C ILE A 88 -1.79 -18.16 26.94
N ARG A 89 -1.95 -19.39 26.42
CA ARG A 89 -1.22 -20.58 26.88
C ARG A 89 0.24 -20.62 26.39
N LYS A 90 0.65 -19.64 25.59
CA LYS A 90 1.99 -19.55 24.96
C LYS A 90 2.30 -20.77 24.10
N ASP A 91 1.32 -21.27 23.35
CA ASP A 91 1.60 -22.19 22.25
C ASP A 91 2.66 -21.55 21.33
N GLU A 92 3.74 -22.26 21.04
CA GLU A 92 4.90 -21.70 20.35
C GLU A 92 4.55 -21.20 18.94
N THR A 93 3.70 -21.95 18.23
CA THR A 93 3.31 -21.63 16.85
C THR A 93 2.44 -20.39 16.83
N VAL A 94 1.44 -20.32 17.72
CA VAL A 94 0.53 -19.17 17.79
C VAL A 94 1.21 -17.95 18.40
N LEU A 95 2.09 -18.11 19.38
CA LEU A 95 2.90 -17.03 19.93
C LEU A 95 3.77 -16.40 18.84
N LYS A 96 4.44 -17.21 18.03
CA LYS A 96 5.20 -16.73 16.87
C LYS A 96 4.29 -16.00 15.89
N ALA A 97 3.13 -16.56 15.57
CA ALA A 97 2.16 -15.92 14.68
C ALA A 97 1.66 -14.56 15.23
N GLY A 98 1.39 -14.45 16.53
CA GLY A 98 0.90 -13.20 17.13
C GLY A 98 1.96 -12.12 17.35
N THR A 99 3.25 -12.44 17.27
CA THR A 99 4.34 -11.52 17.65
C THR A 99 5.38 -11.26 16.57
N TYR A 100 5.51 -12.15 15.57
CA TYR A 100 6.53 -12.05 14.55
C TYR A 100 5.98 -11.51 13.23
N CYS A 101 6.37 -10.29 12.88
CA CYS A 101 6.03 -9.63 11.63
C CYS A 101 7.20 -9.63 10.66
N HIS A 102 6.98 -10.05 9.41
CA HIS A 102 8.02 -10.09 8.36
C HIS A 102 8.51 -8.69 7.98
N SER A 103 7.63 -7.70 8.08
CA SER A 103 7.89 -6.28 7.87
C SER A 103 9.03 -5.73 8.75
N ASN A 104 9.28 -6.33 9.92
CA ASN A 104 10.41 -5.96 10.80
C ASN A 104 11.77 -6.04 10.10
N ARG A 105 11.90 -6.87 9.05
CA ARG A 105 13.12 -6.99 8.22
C ARG A 105 13.37 -5.74 7.38
N ALA A 106 12.31 -5.01 7.00
CA ALA A 106 12.35 -3.78 6.22
C ALA A 106 12.08 -2.52 7.04
N LYS A 107 11.93 -2.64 8.36
CA LYS A 107 11.53 -1.53 9.23
C LYS A 107 12.58 -0.42 9.26
N PRO A 108 12.20 0.84 8.98
CA PRO A 108 13.07 2.00 9.14
C PRO A 108 13.70 2.03 10.53
N LYS A 109 15.03 2.12 10.60
CA LYS A 109 15.75 2.30 11.87
C LYS A 109 16.32 3.72 11.91
N SER A 110 16.01 4.49 12.94
CA SER A 110 16.74 5.73 13.21
C SER A 110 18.12 5.37 13.76
N ARG A 111 19.20 5.75 13.06
CA ARG A 111 20.57 5.60 13.57
C ARG A 111 20.92 6.78 14.48
N GLY A 112 20.33 6.83 15.67
CA GLY A 112 20.63 7.88 16.65
C GLY A 112 20.21 9.29 16.21
N VAL A 113 21.06 10.29 16.47
CA VAL A 113 20.74 11.73 16.31
C VAL A 113 20.67 12.19 14.83
N ASN A 114 21.31 11.47 13.90
CA ASN A 114 21.30 11.82 12.48
C ASN A 114 20.56 10.77 11.64
N ILE A 115 19.36 11.13 11.18
CA ILE A 115 18.59 10.33 10.23
C ILE A 115 19.04 10.71 8.82
N ASP A 116 19.54 9.74 8.06
CA ASP A 116 19.67 9.86 6.61
C ASP A 116 18.25 9.77 6.01
N ILE A 117 17.72 10.91 5.56
CA ILE A 117 16.34 11.05 5.11
C ILE A 117 16.06 10.20 3.86
N GLU A 118 17.02 10.14 2.93
CA GLU A 118 16.88 9.37 1.68
C GLU A 118 16.77 7.88 2.02
N GLU A 119 17.71 7.37 2.82
CA GLU A 119 17.73 5.97 3.25
C GLU A 119 16.51 5.63 4.12
N TYR A 120 16.09 6.54 4.99
CA TYR A 120 14.91 6.37 5.83
C TYR A 120 13.63 6.24 4.98
N LEU A 121 13.47 7.08 3.96
CA LEU A 121 12.36 7.02 3.02
C LEU A 121 12.39 5.73 2.16
N LYS A 122 13.57 5.28 1.71
CA LYS A 122 13.73 3.99 1.01
C LYS A 122 13.36 2.79 1.89
N MET A 123 13.75 2.81 3.17
CA MET A 123 13.31 1.80 4.13
C MET A 123 11.79 1.84 4.32
N SER A 124 11.18 3.03 4.40
CA SER A 124 9.73 3.19 4.53
C SER A 124 8.96 2.61 3.34
N ILE A 125 9.46 2.83 2.12
CA ILE A 125 8.91 2.21 0.89
C ILE A 125 8.95 0.68 1.01
N ASN A 126 10.07 0.10 1.41
CA ASN A 126 10.19 -1.35 1.58
C ASN A 126 9.32 -1.90 2.72
N PHE A 127 9.13 -1.12 3.79
CA PHE A 127 8.27 -1.49 4.91
C PHE A 127 6.79 -1.58 4.51
N VAL A 128 6.24 -0.55 3.85
CA VAL A 128 4.87 -0.57 3.31
C VAL A 128 4.74 -1.59 2.17
N GLY A 129 5.76 -1.67 1.31
CA GLY A 129 5.82 -2.63 0.22
C GLY A 129 5.81 -4.09 0.67
N SER A 130 6.30 -4.38 1.88
CA SER A 130 6.24 -5.73 2.48
C SER A 130 4.81 -6.28 2.60
N TRP A 131 3.79 -5.41 2.59
CA TRP A 131 2.39 -5.79 2.68
C TRP A 131 1.68 -6.02 1.33
N ILE A 132 2.34 -5.71 0.19
CA ILE A 132 1.75 -5.89 -1.15
C ILE A 132 1.35 -7.35 -1.40
N SER A 133 2.28 -8.29 -1.22
CA SER A 133 2.01 -9.71 -1.45
C SER A 133 1.03 -10.32 -0.44
N PRO A 134 1.17 -10.09 0.89
CA PRO A 134 0.21 -10.58 1.87
C PRO A 134 -1.23 -10.09 1.64
N LEU A 135 -1.44 -8.80 1.38
CA LEU A 135 -2.79 -8.24 1.20
C LEU A 135 -3.45 -8.70 -0.10
N PHE A 136 -2.68 -8.73 -1.20
CA PHE A 136 -3.16 -9.28 -2.47
C PHE A 136 -3.63 -10.73 -2.32
N HIS A 137 -2.84 -11.56 -1.63
CA HIS A 137 -3.22 -12.95 -1.40
C HIS A 137 -4.33 -13.09 -0.36
N LEU A 138 -4.45 -12.20 0.61
CA LEU A 138 -5.60 -12.18 1.52
C LEU A 138 -6.91 -12.01 0.75
N VAL A 139 -6.97 -11.05 -0.18
CA VAL A 139 -8.16 -10.81 -1.02
C VAL A 139 -8.52 -12.04 -1.85
N ILE A 140 -7.53 -12.65 -2.52
CA ILE A 140 -7.75 -13.86 -3.32
C ILE A 140 -8.32 -14.99 -2.47
N GLU A 141 -7.66 -15.27 -1.34
CA GLU A 141 -7.99 -16.44 -0.53
C GLU A 141 -9.32 -16.25 0.20
N LEU A 142 -9.66 -15.03 0.67
CA LEU A 142 -10.99 -14.72 1.19
C LEU A 142 -12.07 -14.82 0.12
N SER A 143 -11.82 -14.36 -1.10
CA SER A 143 -12.80 -14.44 -2.20
C SER A 143 -13.13 -15.88 -2.58
N ALA A 144 -12.19 -16.80 -2.42
CA ALA A 144 -12.36 -18.22 -2.72
C ALA A 144 -12.94 -19.03 -1.55
N MET A 145 -12.98 -18.48 -0.33
CA MET A 145 -13.48 -19.18 0.85
C MET A 145 -15.00 -19.11 0.94
N GLU A 146 -15.63 -20.26 1.19
CA GLU A 146 -17.06 -20.33 1.42
C GLU A 146 -17.46 -19.64 2.74
N GLY A 147 -18.55 -18.88 2.70
CA GLY A 147 -19.14 -18.25 3.88
C GLY A 147 -18.42 -17.00 4.37
N VAL A 148 -17.47 -16.44 3.59
CA VAL A 148 -16.87 -15.14 3.90
C VAL A 148 -17.94 -14.04 3.81
N PRO A 149 -18.13 -13.24 4.87
CA PRO A 149 -19.01 -12.07 4.83
C PRO A 149 -18.48 -11.02 3.86
N GLU A 150 -19.37 -10.39 3.09
CA GLU A 150 -18.99 -9.31 2.16
C GLU A 150 -18.27 -8.16 2.88
N THR A 151 -18.65 -7.87 4.13
CA THR A 151 -18.02 -6.84 4.97
C THR A 151 -16.57 -7.13 5.32
N ILE A 152 -16.18 -8.41 5.45
CA ILE A 152 -14.78 -8.83 5.63
C ILE A 152 -14.02 -8.69 4.32
N LEU A 153 -14.61 -9.18 3.22
CA LEU A 153 -13.99 -9.16 1.91
C LEU A 153 -13.76 -7.73 1.40
N SER A 154 -14.75 -6.84 1.57
CA SER A 154 -14.63 -5.44 1.15
C SER A 154 -13.52 -4.71 1.90
N LYS A 155 -13.41 -4.89 3.22
CA LYS A 155 -12.31 -4.31 4.01
C LYS A 155 -10.95 -4.84 3.62
N ALA A 156 -10.85 -6.13 3.27
CA ALA A 156 -9.60 -6.70 2.78
C ALA A 156 -9.16 -6.07 1.44
N LYS A 157 -10.12 -5.82 0.52
CA LYS A 157 -9.87 -5.10 -0.74
C LYS A 157 -9.46 -3.65 -0.46
N ASP A 158 -10.18 -2.95 0.41
CA ASP A 158 -9.85 -1.57 0.78
C ASP A 158 -8.47 -1.46 1.42
N LEU A 159 -8.05 -2.43 2.25
CA LEU A 159 -6.70 -2.51 2.80
C LEU A 159 -5.66 -2.68 1.70
N GLU A 160 -5.87 -3.61 0.78
CA GLU A 160 -4.95 -3.83 -0.35
C GLU A 160 -4.77 -2.56 -1.18
N ASP A 161 -5.88 -1.94 -1.58
CA ASP A 161 -5.89 -0.76 -2.44
C ASP A 161 -5.27 0.46 -1.76
N ASN A 162 -5.56 0.68 -0.46
CA ASN A 162 -4.95 1.77 0.29
C ASN A 162 -3.45 1.54 0.51
N ASN A 163 -3.00 0.30 0.70
CA ASN A 163 -1.58 -0.01 0.87
C ASN A 163 -0.80 0.25 -0.43
N ARG A 164 -1.36 -0.12 -1.58
CA ARG A 164 -0.78 0.19 -2.90
C ARG A 164 -0.68 1.70 -3.12
N GLN A 165 -1.75 2.44 -2.85
CA GLN A 165 -1.76 3.90 -3.02
C GLN A 165 -0.79 4.61 -2.08
N LEU A 166 -0.69 4.17 -0.81
CA LEU A 166 0.30 4.70 0.12
C LEU A 166 1.74 4.44 -0.35
N LEU A 167 2.01 3.26 -0.91
CA LEU A 167 3.31 2.94 -1.49
C LEU A 167 3.65 3.86 -2.66
N ASP A 168 2.67 4.17 -3.52
CA ASP A 168 2.83 5.09 -4.64
C ASP A 168 3.08 6.53 -4.17
N ASP A 169 2.40 6.99 -3.12
CA ASP A 169 2.66 8.30 -2.51
C ASP A 169 4.12 8.39 -2.00
N LEU A 170 4.63 7.34 -1.33
CA LEU A 170 6.01 7.29 -0.85
C LEU A 170 7.05 7.30 -1.99
N ARG A 171 6.80 6.54 -3.06
CA ARG A 171 7.65 6.54 -4.27
C ARG A 171 7.68 7.92 -4.92
N TRP A 172 6.53 8.57 -4.99
CA TRP A 172 6.43 9.92 -5.53
C TRP A 172 7.20 10.92 -4.67
N ILE A 173 7.05 10.86 -3.34
CA ILE A 173 7.80 11.70 -2.40
C ILE A 173 9.31 11.50 -2.60
N LEU A 174 9.78 10.26 -2.71
CA LEU A 174 11.20 9.96 -2.93
C LEU A 174 11.70 10.57 -4.23
N THR A 175 10.96 10.38 -5.33
CA THR A 175 11.31 10.94 -6.64
C THR A 175 11.35 12.47 -6.63
N LYS A 176 10.51 13.11 -5.81
CA LYS A 176 10.46 14.58 -5.70
C LYS A 176 11.56 15.16 -4.84
N VAL A 177 11.87 14.52 -3.71
CA VAL A 177 12.89 15.00 -2.77
C VAL A 177 14.29 14.61 -3.24
N PHE A 178 14.45 13.43 -3.84
CA PHE A 178 15.72 12.88 -4.30
C PHE A 178 15.60 12.36 -5.75
N PRO A 179 15.62 13.23 -6.76
CA PRO A 179 15.35 12.84 -8.16
C PRO A 179 16.36 11.85 -8.76
N THR A 180 17.56 11.76 -8.19
CA THR A 180 18.63 10.84 -8.62
C THR A 180 18.69 9.56 -7.78
N ALA A 181 17.78 9.40 -6.81
CA ALA A 181 17.77 8.22 -5.96
C ALA A 181 17.31 6.98 -6.73
N GLU A 182 18.14 5.94 -6.72
CA GLU A 182 17.72 4.62 -7.19
C GLU A 182 16.92 3.90 -6.09
N ILE A 183 15.75 3.36 -6.46
CA ILE A 183 14.91 2.57 -5.56
C ILE A 183 15.21 1.09 -5.78
N LYS A 184 15.71 0.42 -4.74
CA LYS A 184 15.80 -1.03 -4.71
C LYS A 184 14.66 -1.57 -3.85
N GLU A 185 13.59 -2.01 -4.52
CA GLU A 185 12.44 -2.60 -3.85
C GLU A 185 12.66 -4.09 -3.65
N GLU A 186 12.99 -4.47 -2.42
CA GLU A 186 13.20 -5.84 -2.00
C GLU A 186 12.30 -6.14 -0.81
N PHE A 187 11.06 -6.50 -1.13
CA PHE A 187 10.05 -6.77 -0.11
C PHE A 187 10.34 -8.11 0.59
N PRO A 188 10.43 -8.14 1.93
CA PRO A 188 10.64 -9.37 2.67
C PRO A 188 9.56 -10.40 2.37
N SER A 189 9.95 -11.66 2.20
CA SER A 189 8.99 -12.76 2.09
C SER A 189 8.17 -12.88 3.38
N TRP A 190 6.88 -13.16 3.23
CA TRP A 190 5.99 -13.43 4.36
C TRP A 190 5.89 -14.92 4.66
N ASP A 191 6.35 -15.32 5.85
CA ASP A 191 6.54 -16.72 6.23
C ASP A 191 5.21 -17.51 6.28
N TYR A 192 4.07 -16.83 6.44
CA TYR A 192 2.74 -17.45 6.51
C TYR A 192 1.99 -17.47 5.16
N LEU A 193 2.63 -17.08 4.06
CA LEU A 193 1.99 -17.06 2.74
C LEU A 193 1.53 -18.46 2.29
N SER A 194 2.34 -19.49 2.53
CA SER A 194 1.98 -20.88 2.23
C SER A 194 0.82 -21.39 3.11
N PHE A 195 0.72 -20.90 4.34
CA PHE A 195 -0.37 -21.21 5.27
C PHE A 195 -1.68 -20.58 4.80
N LEU A 196 -1.64 -19.33 4.33
CA LEU A 196 -2.79 -18.64 3.77
C LEU A 196 -3.32 -19.33 2.50
N LYS A 197 -2.43 -19.80 1.62
CA LYS A 197 -2.78 -20.52 0.39
C LYS A 197 -3.18 -21.99 0.60
N SER A 198 -2.97 -22.53 1.80
CA SER A 198 -3.28 -23.92 2.11
C SER A 198 -4.77 -24.21 2.06
N SER A 199 -5.17 -25.43 1.68
CA SER A 199 -6.55 -25.91 1.82
C SER A 199 -6.94 -26.18 3.28
N ASN A 200 -5.97 -26.27 4.21
CA ASN A 200 -6.24 -26.47 5.62
C ASN A 200 -6.77 -25.18 6.26
N LYS A 201 -8.03 -25.22 6.71
CA LYS A 201 -8.71 -24.09 7.37
C LYS A 201 -7.91 -23.53 8.56
N ASN A 202 -7.32 -24.37 9.40
CA ASN A 202 -6.56 -23.92 10.56
C ASN A 202 -5.27 -23.17 10.14
N HIS A 203 -4.60 -23.61 9.08
CA HIS A 203 -3.46 -22.90 8.53
C HIS A 203 -3.87 -21.53 7.97
N LYS A 204 -4.98 -21.46 7.23
CA LYS A 204 -5.51 -20.17 6.74
C LYS A 204 -5.76 -19.20 7.89
N PHE A 205 -6.49 -19.63 8.92
CA PHE A 205 -6.81 -18.76 10.05
C PHE A 205 -5.59 -18.37 10.89
N LEU A 206 -4.59 -19.23 11.01
CA LEU A 206 -3.31 -18.87 11.64
C LEU A 206 -2.58 -17.77 10.85
N ALA A 207 -2.57 -17.86 9.52
CA ALA A 207 -1.97 -16.84 8.66
C ALA A 207 -2.74 -15.51 8.73
N ILE A 208 -4.08 -15.56 8.71
CA ILE A 208 -4.92 -14.37 8.88
C ILE A 208 -4.68 -13.76 10.26
N PHE A 209 -4.56 -14.57 11.33
CA PHE A 209 -4.26 -14.08 12.67
C PHE A 209 -2.91 -13.35 12.73
N ASN A 210 -1.84 -13.93 12.15
CA ASN A 210 -0.55 -13.25 12.02
C ASN A 210 -0.67 -11.92 11.27
N LEU A 211 -1.36 -11.92 10.13
CA LEU A 211 -1.58 -10.73 9.32
C LEU A 211 -2.29 -9.64 10.14
N SER A 212 -3.38 -9.98 10.83
CA SER A 212 -4.15 -9.02 11.61
C SER A 212 -3.37 -8.47 12.82
N SER A 213 -2.62 -9.32 13.52
CA SER A 213 -1.75 -8.86 14.63
C SER A 213 -0.65 -7.91 14.16
N CYS A 214 -0.06 -8.18 12.99
CA CYS A 214 1.03 -7.37 12.47
C CYS A 214 0.57 -6.04 11.87
N LEU A 215 -0.59 -6.01 11.19
CA LEU A 215 -1.16 -4.77 10.66
C LEU A 215 -1.48 -3.75 11.76
N ASP A 216 -1.92 -4.18 12.95
CA ASP A 216 -2.15 -3.27 14.08
C ASP A 216 -0.88 -2.47 14.44
N TYR A 217 0.25 -3.18 14.54
CA TYR A 217 1.53 -2.56 14.86
C TYR A 217 2.07 -1.72 13.69
N ASP A 218 2.07 -2.29 12.49
CA ASP A 218 2.73 -1.70 11.32
C ASP A 218 2.02 -0.45 10.82
N THR A 219 0.69 -0.39 10.88
CA THR A 219 -0.07 0.81 10.48
C THR A 219 0.17 1.97 11.45
N LYS A 220 0.24 1.71 12.76
CA LYS A 220 0.61 2.71 13.77
C LYS A 220 2.05 3.20 13.56
N TYR A 221 2.97 2.27 13.30
CA TYR A 221 4.35 2.61 13.00
C TYR A 221 4.47 3.45 11.72
N THR A 222 3.62 3.16 10.73
CA THR A 222 3.56 3.89 9.46
C THR A 222 3.17 5.35 9.63
N ILE A 223 2.10 5.60 10.38
CA ILE A 223 1.68 6.96 10.74
C ILE A 223 2.82 7.70 11.47
N HIS A 224 3.51 7.03 12.38
CA HIS A 224 4.60 7.65 13.14
C HIS A 224 5.78 8.07 12.27
N TYR A 225 6.27 7.19 11.38
CA TYR A 225 7.41 7.56 10.54
C TYR A 225 7.02 8.59 9.46
N LEU A 226 5.77 8.59 8.97
CA LEU A 226 5.29 9.61 8.03
C LEU A 226 5.35 11.00 8.64
N LYS A 227 4.99 11.14 9.92
CA LYS A 227 5.16 12.40 10.68
C LYS A 227 6.63 12.81 10.79
N ILE A 228 7.51 11.87 11.09
CA ILE A 228 8.96 12.12 11.13
C ILE A 228 9.46 12.61 9.76
N LEU A 229 9.11 11.91 8.67
CA LEU A 229 9.49 12.29 7.31
C LEU A 229 8.96 13.66 6.93
N ASN A 230 7.68 13.95 7.21
CA ASN A 230 7.09 15.25 6.94
C ASN A 230 7.84 16.37 7.68
N CYS A 231 8.07 16.19 8.98
CA CYS A 231 8.82 17.14 9.80
C CYS A 231 10.24 17.38 9.27
N LEU A 232 10.98 16.31 8.91
CA LEU A 232 12.35 16.41 8.43
C LEU A 232 12.47 17.01 7.02
N ILE A 233 11.49 16.78 6.15
CA ILE A 233 11.53 17.20 4.74
C ILE A 233 10.91 18.58 4.54
N THR A 234 9.78 18.87 5.19
CA THR A 234 9.00 20.10 4.97
C THR A 234 9.13 21.10 6.11
N GLY A 235 9.60 20.68 7.29
CA GLY A 235 9.65 21.50 8.50
C GLY A 235 8.28 21.76 9.14
N LYS A 236 7.23 21.01 8.77
CA LYS A 236 5.84 21.17 9.24
C LYS A 236 5.35 19.91 9.98
N ASP A 237 4.29 20.08 10.77
CA ASP A 237 3.55 19.01 11.46
C ASP A 237 4.44 18.05 12.27
N CYS A 238 5.49 18.63 12.88
CA CYS A 238 6.20 18.07 14.02
C CYS A 238 5.29 18.17 15.27
#